data_AF-C7MEU8-F1
#
_entry.id   AF-C7MEU8-F1
#
_cell.length_a   1.000
_cell.length_b   1.000
_cell.length_c   1.000
_cell.angle_alpha   90.00
_cell.angle_beta   90.00
_cell.angle_gamma   90.00
#
_symmetry.space_group_name_H-M   'P 1'
#
loop_
_entity.id
_entity.type
_entity.pdbx_description
1 polymer ?
#
loop_
_entity_poly.entity_id
_entity_poly.type
_entity_poly.pdbx_seq_one_letter_code
_entity_poly.pdbx_strand_id
1 'polypeptide(L)'
;MDNGHHRDARAQGAFTSEEEVEAAEAVAESGGTRLPSDDDLPTAETFPFAPRTLTRAMARRATQLGLQLPKPRLRGMLHLIAFPTTLVIGLLLVAVGETFATRLACAVFVLTAGMLFGISAVYHRGTWTPQRAIMLRRFDHANIFLIIAGTYTPIAVTLLAPRQALTLLLIAWGGALVGVCFRLFWTAAPRWIYVPAYIALGWVAVFYMPALHAGGGWPVVWLLVIGGLAYTAGAVMYALKRPNPSPAWFGFHEIFHAGTLIGFGCHFAAVAVAVL
;
A
#
# COMPACT_ATOMS: atom_id res chain seq x y z
N MET A 1 -50.94 35.36 23.98
CA MET A 1 -49.62 35.66 24.57
C MET A 1 -49.34 34.51 25.52
N ASP A 2 -48.42 33.59 25.35
CA ASP A 2 -47.23 33.46 24.51
C ASP A 2 -46.93 31.94 24.36
N ASN A 3 -46.28 31.57 23.27
CA ASN A 3 -46.02 30.22 22.77
C ASN A 3 -44.50 29.97 22.89
N GLY A 4 -44.03 28.87 23.48
CA GLY A 4 -42.58 28.69 23.69
C GLY A 4 -42.10 27.25 23.87
N HIS A 5 -42.06 26.52 22.76
CA HIS A 5 -41.27 25.29 22.59
C HIS A 5 -39.75 25.54 22.75
N HIS A 6 -39.03 24.45 23.06
CA HIS A 6 -37.71 24.05 22.55
C HIS A 6 -36.45 24.06 23.46
N ARG A 7 -35.96 22.81 23.66
CA ARG A 7 -34.63 22.25 23.32
C ARG A 7 -33.53 22.25 24.38
N ASP A 8 -33.32 21.05 24.93
CA ASP A 8 -32.06 20.29 24.90
C ASP A 8 -30.78 21.12 24.82
N ALA A 9 -30.28 21.48 25.99
CA ALA A 9 -28.91 21.88 26.17
C ALA A 9 -28.02 20.64 26.35
N ARG A 10 -27.00 20.56 25.47
CA ARG A 10 -25.74 19.82 25.65
C ARG A 10 -25.77 18.30 25.42
N ALA A 11 -25.64 17.93 24.15
CA ALA A 11 -24.76 16.83 23.74
C ALA A 11 -23.54 17.43 23.02
N GLN A 12 -22.67 18.12 23.76
CA GLN A 12 -21.28 18.32 23.32
C GLN A 12 -20.53 17.07 23.74
N GLY A 13 -20.27 16.17 22.78
CA GLY A 13 -19.47 14.99 23.01
C GLY A 13 -18.05 15.42 23.40
N ALA A 14 -17.73 15.30 24.68
CA ALA A 14 -16.36 15.39 25.17
C ALA A 14 -15.57 14.23 24.56
N PHE A 15 -14.44 14.53 23.94
CA PHE A 15 -13.54 13.53 23.38
C PHE A 15 -12.94 12.68 24.50
N THR A 16 -12.69 11.40 24.22
CA THR A 16 -11.79 10.61 25.06
C THR A 16 -10.35 11.05 24.80
N SER A 17 -9.47 11.00 25.80
CA SER A 17 -8.06 11.39 25.65
C SER A 17 -7.34 10.58 24.55
N GLU A 18 -7.80 9.37 24.27
CA GLU A 18 -7.28 8.53 23.18
C GLU A 18 -7.62 9.10 21.79
N GLU A 19 -8.84 9.62 21.59
CA GLU A 19 -9.24 10.20 20.30
C GLU A 19 -8.51 11.52 20.00
N GLU A 20 -8.16 12.30 21.02
CA GLU A 20 -7.37 13.53 20.87
C GLU A 20 -5.91 13.24 20.51
N VAL A 21 -5.31 12.21 21.13
CA VAL A 21 -3.96 11.75 20.79
C VAL A 21 -3.93 11.19 19.37
N GLU A 22 -4.92 10.39 18.98
CA GLU A 22 -5.02 9.80 17.65
C GLU A 22 -5.25 10.87 16.56
N ALA A 23 -6.00 11.93 16.87
CA ALA A 23 -6.17 13.10 16.01
C ALA A 23 -4.87 13.94 15.90
N ALA A 24 -4.15 14.14 17.01
CA ALA A 24 -2.87 14.86 17.00
C ALA A 24 -1.78 14.10 16.21
N GLU A 25 -1.74 12.77 16.34
CA GLU A 25 -0.82 11.90 15.60
C GLU A 25 -1.10 11.91 14.09
N ALA A 26 -2.37 11.96 13.70
CA ALA A 26 -2.74 11.95 12.30
C ALA A 26 -2.62 13.33 11.61
N VAL A 27 -2.72 14.43 12.37
CA VAL A 27 -2.33 15.77 11.90
C VAL A 27 -0.85 15.80 11.54
N ALA A 28 0.02 15.15 12.33
CA ALA A 28 1.44 14.99 12.02
C ALA A 28 1.68 14.15 10.74
N GLU A 29 0.84 13.15 10.45
CA GLU A 29 0.91 12.30 9.24
C GLU A 29 0.58 13.07 7.94
N SER A 30 -0.28 14.10 8.02
CA SER A 30 -0.71 14.88 6.85
C SER A 30 0.44 15.66 6.18
N GLY A 31 1.49 15.98 6.94
CA GLY A 31 2.61 16.85 6.53
C GLY A 31 2.18 18.30 6.28
N GLY A 32 0.96 18.68 6.65
CA GLY A 32 0.45 20.03 6.55
C GLY A 32 0.29 20.65 7.93
N THR A 33 1.06 21.71 8.20
CA THR A 33 0.80 22.64 9.31
C THR A 33 -0.49 23.45 9.11
N ARG A 34 -1.18 23.26 7.97
CA ARG A 34 -2.40 23.96 7.62
C ARG A 34 -3.58 23.02 7.73
N LEU A 35 -4.57 23.39 8.55
CA LEU A 35 -5.90 22.80 8.51
C LEU A 35 -6.44 22.87 7.07
N PRO A 36 -7.20 21.85 6.60
CA PRO A 36 -7.77 21.84 5.26
C PRO A 36 -8.51 23.15 5.00
N SER A 37 -8.17 23.82 3.90
CA SER A 37 -8.91 25.01 3.47
C SER A 37 -10.29 24.60 2.95
N ASP A 38 -11.22 25.55 2.83
CA ASP A 38 -12.55 25.23 2.29
C ASP A 38 -12.49 24.71 0.84
N ASP A 39 -11.47 25.08 0.08
CA ASP A 39 -11.22 24.60 -1.27
C ASP A 39 -10.78 23.13 -1.33
N ASP A 40 -10.25 22.60 -0.22
CA ASP A 40 -9.86 21.18 -0.10
C ASP A 40 -11.05 20.27 0.24
N LEU A 41 -12.23 20.85 0.53
CA LEU A 41 -13.39 20.09 0.96
C LEU A 41 -14.19 19.53 -0.22
N PRO A 42 -14.76 18.32 -0.08
CA PRO A 42 -15.62 17.74 -1.10
C PRO A 42 -16.82 18.64 -1.41
N THR A 43 -17.01 18.95 -2.69
CA THR A 43 -18.17 19.68 -3.21
C THR A 43 -19.00 18.77 -4.12
N ALA A 44 -20.23 19.18 -4.45
CA ALA A 44 -21.06 18.46 -5.41
C ALA A 44 -20.40 18.40 -6.81
N GLU A 45 -19.56 19.38 -7.15
CA GLU A 45 -18.82 19.41 -8.42
C GLU A 45 -17.66 18.41 -8.44
N THR A 46 -16.90 18.33 -7.34
CA THR A 46 -15.71 17.46 -7.25
C THR A 46 -16.05 16.02 -6.87
N PHE A 47 -17.13 15.81 -6.11
CA PHE A 47 -17.64 14.52 -5.65
C PHE A 47 -19.18 14.43 -5.78
N PRO A 48 -19.73 14.36 -7.00
CA PRO A 48 -21.18 14.33 -7.23
C PRO A 48 -21.90 13.13 -6.62
N PHE A 49 -21.15 12.08 -6.26
CA PHE A 49 -21.66 10.84 -5.69
C PHE A 49 -21.39 10.71 -4.18
N ALA A 50 -20.96 11.78 -3.52
CA ALA A 50 -20.78 11.78 -2.08
C ALA A 50 -22.13 11.45 -1.40
N PRO A 51 -22.15 10.59 -0.36
CA PRO A 51 -23.35 10.35 0.41
C PRO A 51 -23.92 11.67 0.93
N ARG A 52 -25.24 11.89 0.81
CA ARG A 52 -25.88 13.12 1.33
C ARG A 52 -25.73 13.29 2.85
N THR A 53 -25.43 12.20 3.56
CA THR A 53 -25.14 12.17 4.99
C THR A 53 -23.70 12.57 5.35
N LEU A 54 -22.79 12.67 4.37
CA LEU A 54 -21.41 13.10 4.61
C LEU A 54 -21.37 14.61 4.83
N THR A 55 -21.14 15.03 6.07
CA THR A 55 -21.00 16.45 6.41
C THR A 55 -19.57 16.94 6.18
N ARG A 56 -19.40 18.26 5.97
CA ARG A 56 -18.06 18.90 5.91
C ARG A 56 -17.24 18.64 7.18
N ALA A 57 -17.88 18.62 8.35
CA ALA A 57 -17.22 18.31 9.62
C ALA A 57 -16.67 16.88 9.65
N MET A 58 -17.42 15.90 9.14
CA MET A 58 -16.95 14.52 9.00
C MET A 58 -15.78 14.41 8.02
N ALA A 59 -15.83 15.10 6.89
CA ALA A 59 -14.73 15.13 5.93
C ALA A 59 -13.47 15.77 6.54
N ARG A 60 -13.60 16.89 7.25
CA ARG A 60 -12.49 17.53 7.98
C ARG A 60 -11.88 16.59 9.04
N ARG A 61 -12.72 15.93 9.84
CA ARG A 61 -12.27 14.96 10.86
C ARG A 61 -11.55 13.77 10.22
N ALA A 62 -12.06 13.27 9.09
CA ALA A 62 -11.39 12.21 8.35
C ALA A 62 -10.01 12.65 7.86
N THR A 63 -9.90 13.85 7.28
CA THR A 63 -8.62 14.41 6.84
C THR A 63 -7.62 14.61 7.99
N GLN A 64 -8.11 15.05 9.16
CA GLN A 64 -7.29 15.13 10.39
C GLN A 64 -6.77 13.75 10.79
N LEU A 65 -7.55 12.69 10.61
CA LEU A 65 -7.16 11.29 10.82
C LEU A 65 -6.35 10.67 9.66
N GLY A 66 -5.95 11.49 8.67
CA GLY A 66 -5.23 11.05 7.47
C GLY A 66 -6.07 10.18 6.52
N LEU A 67 -7.38 10.13 6.71
CA LEU A 67 -8.33 9.39 5.88
C LEU A 67 -8.92 10.31 4.80
N GLN A 68 -9.14 9.77 3.61
CA GLN A 68 -9.79 10.49 2.52
C GLN A 68 -11.28 10.12 2.44
N LEU A 69 -12.16 11.08 2.73
CA LEU A 69 -13.61 10.95 2.54
C LEU A 69 -14.17 12.15 1.73
N PRO A 70 -15.04 11.89 0.73
CA PRO A 70 -15.41 10.58 0.22
C PRO A 70 -14.27 9.94 -0.58
N LYS A 71 -14.19 8.61 -0.56
CA LYS A 71 -13.20 7.86 -1.34
C LYS A 71 -13.56 7.97 -2.84
N PRO A 72 -12.59 8.08 -3.76
CA PRO A 72 -12.85 7.90 -5.18
C PRO A 72 -13.48 6.52 -5.45
N ARG A 73 -14.34 6.40 -6.46
CA ARG A 73 -15.14 5.17 -6.66
C ARG A 73 -14.30 3.93 -6.94
N LEU A 74 -13.16 4.10 -7.62
CA LEU A 74 -12.25 3.00 -7.97
C LEU A 74 -11.23 2.70 -6.86
N ARG A 75 -11.28 3.40 -5.72
CA ARG A 75 -10.40 3.15 -4.57
C ARG A 75 -10.42 1.67 -4.19
N GLY A 76 -9.24 1.04 -4.22
CA GLY A 76 -9.06 -0.37 -3.88
C GLY A 76 -9.56 -1.40 -4.91
N MET A 77 -10.16 -0.99 -6.03
CA MET A 77 -10.71 -1.94 -7.02
C MET A 77 -9.62 -2.78 -7.69
N LEU A 78 -8.49 -2.16 -8.02
CA LEU A 78 -7.35 -2.85 -8.63
C LEU A 78 -6.84 -3.99 -7.73
N HIS A 79 -6.67 -3.74 -6.43
CA HIS A 79 -6.19 -4.77 -5.50
C HIS A 79 -7.26 -5.82 -5.19
N LEU A 80 -8.54 -5.45 -5.20
CA LEU A 80 -9.65 -6.41 -5.07
C LEU A 80 -9.64 -7.45 -6.20
N ILE A 81 -9.40 -7.01 -7.44
CA ILE A 81 -9.29 -7.90 -8.60
C ILE A 81 -7.97 -8.66 -8.57
N ALA A 82 -6.86 -7.99 -8.23
CA ALA A 82 -5.54 -8.60 -8.20
C ALA A 82 -5.42 -9.73 -7.17
N PHE A 83 -6.12 -9.66 -6.03
CA PHE A 83 -6.06 -10.66 -4.98
C PHE A 83 -6.39 -12.09 -5.46
N PRO A 84 -7.61 -12.39 -5.96
CA PRO A 84 -7.94 -13.72 -6.45
C PRO A 84 -7.10 -14.12 -7.67
N THR A 85 -6.82 -13.18 -8.58
CA THR A 85 -5.97 -13.46 -9.75
C THR A 85 -4.59 -13.95 -9.33
N THR A 86 -3.95 -13.23 -8.40
CA THR A 86 -2.61 -13.56 -7.88
C THR A 86 -2.59 -14.90 -7.15
N LEU A 87 -3.62 -15.21 -6.37
CA LEU A 87 -3.72 -16.52 -5.72
C LEU A 87 -3.78 -17.66 -6.75
N VAL A 88 -4.62 -17.52 -7.79
CA VAL A 88 -4.75 -18.56 -8.82
C VAL A 88 -3.45 -18.75 -9.59
N ILE A 89 -2.91 -17.69 -10.21
CA ILE A 89 -1.69 -17.80 -11.03
C ILE A 89 -0.47 -18.13 -10.18
N GLY A 90 -0.43 -17.65 -8.94
CA GLY A 90 0.63 -17.92 -8.00
C GLY A 90 0.66 -19.38 -7.53
N LEU A 91 -0.49 -19.97 -7.22
CA LEU A 91 -0.56 -21.38 -6.85
C LEU A 91 -0.19 -22.30 -8.02
N LEU A 92 -0.51 -21.92 -9.25
CA LEU A 92 -0.01 -22.63 -10.44
C LEU A 92 1.53 -22.57 -10.52
N LEU A 93 2.11 -21.40 -10.27
CA LEU A 93 3.57 -21.22 -10.23
C LEU A 93 4.24 -22.08 -9.14
N VAL A 94 3.58 -22.23 -7.97
CA VAL A 94 4.03 -23.15 -6.92
C VAL A 94 3.97 -24.61 -7.39
N ALA A 95 2.92 -25.00 -8.13
CA ALA A 95 2.75 -26.38 -8.59
C ALA A 95 3.80 -26.79 -9.63
N VAL A 96 4.17 -25.88 -10.53
CA VAL A 96 5.14 -26.16 -11.61
C VAL A 96 6.60 -26.07 -11.19
N GLY A 97 6.91 -25.51 -10.01
CA GLY A 97 8.29 -25.42 -9.53
C GLY A 97 8.97 -26.79 -9.45
N GLU A 98 10.16 -26.92 -10.03
CA GLU A 98 10.86 -28.22 -10.18
C GLU A 98 11.33 -28.79 -8.84
N THR A 99 11.87 -27.95 -7.96
CA THR A 99 12.44 -28.37 -6.67
C THR A 99 11.57 -27.94 -5.49
N PHE A 100 11.65 -28.66 -4.38
CA PHE A 100 10.95 -28.28 -3.14
C PHE A 100 11.31 -26.85 -2.69
N ALA A 101 12.58 -26.46 -2.82
CA ALA A 101 13.04 -25.12 -2.49
C ALA A 101 12.37 -24.05 -3.37
N THR A 102 12.29 -24.27 -4.68
CA THR A 102 11.58 -23.38 -5.61
C THR A 102 10.09 -23.26 -5.26
N ARG A 103 9.42 -24.38 -4.97
CA ARG A 103 8.00 -24.37 -4.57
C ARG A 103 7.77 -23.57 -3.29
N LEU A 104 8.61 -23.75 -2.28
CA LEU A 104 8.52 -23.01 -1.03
C LEU A 104 8.77 -21.51 -1.25
N ALA A 105 9.76 -21.16 -2.06
CA ALA A 105 10.08 -19.78 -2.39
C ALA A 105 8.91 -19.10 -3.14
N CYS A 106 8.30 -19.78 -4.11
CA CYS A 106 7.07 -19.33 -4.76
C CYS A 106 5.91 -19.20 -3.77
N ALA A 107 5.75 -20.15 -2.83
CA ALA A 107 4.67 -20.09 -1.84
C ALA A 107 4.79 -18.86 -0.92
N VAL A 108 6.02 -18.50 -0.53
CA VAL A 108 6.31 -17.27 0.22
C VAL A 108 5.94 -16.02 -0.60
N PHE A 109 6.29 -15.98 -1.88
CA PHE A 109 5.90 -14.90 -2.78
C PHE A 109 4.37 -14.77 -2.91
N VAL A 110 3.67 -15.88 -3.11
CA VAL A 110 2.19 -15.90 -3.21
C VAL A 110 1.53 -15.47 -1.90
N LEU A 111 2.04 -15.92 -0.76
CA LEU A 111 1.51 -15.56 0.55
C LEU A 111 1.62 -14.06 0.80
N THR A 112 2.81 -13.49 0.58
CA THR A 112 3.06 -12.05 0.77
C THR A 112 2.26 -11.20 -0.23
N ALA A 113 2.10 -11.67 -1.48
CA ALA A 113 1.29 -10.97 -2.48
C ALA A 113 -0.20 -11.01 -2.13
N GLY A 114 -0.68 -12.17 -1.66
CA GLY A 114 -2.03 -12.35 -1.15
C GLY A 114 -2.31 -11.44 0.06
N MET A 115 -1.36 -11.33 1.00
CA MET A 115 -1.46 -10.39 2.13
C MET A 115 -1.54 -8.95 1.65
N LEU A 116 -0.65 -8.52 0.74
CA LEU A 116 -0.66 -7.17 0.17
C LEU A 116 -2.02 -6.86 -0.47
N PHE A 117 -2.42 -7.62 -1.49
CA PHE A 117 -3.64 -7.31 -2.25
C PHE A 117 -4.90 -7.51 -1.41
N GLY A 118 -4.96 -8.57 -0.60
CA GLY A 118 -6.12 -8.89 0.23
C GLY A 118 -6.36 -7.83 1.30
N ILE A 119 -5.35 -7.49 2.10
CA ILE A 119 -5.48 -6.48 3.16
C ILE A 119 -5.77 -5.10 2.55
N SER A 120 -5.12 -4.76 1.43
CA SER A 120 -5.38 -3.51 0.73
C SER A 120 -6.80 -3.40 0.20
N ALA A 121 -7.33 -4.47 -0.38
CA ALA A 121 -8.71 -4.52 -0.85
C ALA A 121 -9.69 -4.33 0.32
N VAL A 122 -9.51 -5.05 1.44
CA VAL A 122 -10.35 -4.94 2.64
C VAL A 122 -10.32 -3.52 3.19
N TYR A 123 -9.11 -2.95 3.37
CA TYR A 123 -8.93 -1.60 3.87
C TYR A 123 -9.67 -0.55 3.01
N HIS A 124 -9.45 -0.61 1.70
CA HIS A 124 -9.94 0.43 0.80
C HIS A 124 -11.41 0.28 0.42
N ARG A 125 -11.93 -0.94 0.28
CA ARG A 125 -13.33 -1.20 -0.09
C ARG A 125 -14.30 -1.14 1.09
N GLY A 126 -13.83 -1.41 2.30
CA GLY A 126 -14.68 -1.39 3.47
C GLY A 126 -14.98 0.02 4.02
N THR A 127 -16.06 0.09 4.78
CA THR A 127 -16.50 1.24 5.59
C THR A 127 -16.25 0.88 7.04
N TRP A 128 -15.22 1.46 7.63
CA TRP A 128 -14.70 1.06 8.94
C TRP A 128 -14.87 2.18 9.96
N THR A 129 -14.95 1.81 11.24
CA THR A 129 -14.75 2.78 12.33
C THR A 129 -13.32 3.36 12.25
N PRO A 130 -13.08 4.58 12.77
CA PRO A 130 -11.76 5.21 12.72
C PRO A 130 -10.61 4.30 13.18
N GLN A 131 -10.79 3.64 14.32
CA GLN A 131 -9.80 2.75 14.93
C GLN A 131 -9.47 1.56 14.01
N ARG A 132 -10.49 0.93 13.42
CA ARG A 132 -10.30 -0.18 12.46
C ARG A 132 -9.65 0.30 11.17
N ALA A 133 -10.00 1.48 10.68
CA ALA A 133 -9.39 2.07 9.49
C ALA A 133 -7.89 2.36 9.71
N ILE A 134 -7.52 2.87 10.88
CA ILE A 134 -6.12 3.12 11.26
C ILE A 134 -5.34 1.81 11.34
N MET A 135 -5.89 0.79 12.00
CA MET A 135 -5.26 -0.54 12.07
C MET A 135 -5.07 -1.17 10.69
N LEU A 136 -6.11 -1.19 9.85
CA LEU A 136 -6.03 -1.76 8.49
C LEU A 136 -5.04 -1.00 7.61
N ARG A 137 -4.96 0.32 7.71
CA ARG A 137 -3.94 1.14 7.05
C ARG A 137 -2.51 0.76 7.47
N ARG A 138 -2.31 0.43 8.75
CA ARG A 138 -0.99 0.00 9.25
C ARG A 138 -0.60 -1.33 8.64
N PHE A 139 -1.50 -2.31 8.61
CA PHE A 139 -1.25 -3.59 7.95
C PHE A 139 -1.03 -3.44 6.45
N ASP A 140 -1.85 -2.63 5.78
CA ASP A 140 -1.73 -2.33 4.35
C ASP A 140 -0.34 -1.77 4.00
N HIS A 141 0.13 -0.78 4.76
CA HIS A 141 1.46 -0.19 4.54
C HIS A 141 2.59 -1.15 4.95
N ALA A 142 2.45 -1.89 6.06
CA ALA A 142 3.47 -2.83 6.51
C ALA A 142 3.69 -3.97 5.50
N ASN A 143 2.64 -4.42 4.82
CA ASN A 143 2.73 -5.47 3.82
C ASN A 143 3.60 -5.10 2.60
N ILE A 144 3.82 -3.81 2.33
CA ILE A 144 4.72 -3.38 1.26
C ILE A 144 6.14 -3.89 1.51
N PHE A 145 6.62 -3.87 2.76
CA PHE A 145 7.91 -4.45 3.12
C PHE A 145 7.94 -5.96 2.91
N LEU A 146 6.87 -6.65 3.31
CA LEU A 146 6.76 -8.10 3.19
C LEU A 146 6.75 -8.57 1.74
N ILE A 147 6.00 -7.91 0.86
CA ILE A 147 5.98 -8.28 -0.57
C ILE A 147 7.31 -7.98 -1.26
N ILE A 148 8.05 -6.93 -0.87
CA ILE A 148 9.40 -6.69 -1.42
C ILE A 148 10.31 -7.90 -1.12
N ALA A 149 10.34 -8.36 0.14
CA ALA A 149 11.12 -9.54 0.51
C ALA A 149 10.58 -10.84 -0.11
N GLY A 150 9.25 -10.96 -0.16
CA GLY A 150 8.55 -12.07 -0.81
C GLY A 150 8.90 -12.21 -2.29
N THR A 151 8.98 -11.10 -3.03
CA THR A 151 9.38 -11.07 -4.44
C THR A 151 10.83 -11.50 -4.63
N TYR A 152 11.75 -11.06 -3.75
CA TYR A 152 13.14 -11.50 -3.83
C TYR A 152 13.34 -12.98 -3.55
N THR A 153 12.43 -13.61 -2.81
CA THR A 153 12.58 -14.99 -2.37
C THR A 153 12.70 -16.00 -3.53
N PRO A 154 11.73 -16.11 -4.46
CA PRO A 154 11.88 -17.02 -5.59
C PRO A 154 13.00 -16.59 -6.53
N ILE A 155 13.19 -15.29 -6.80
CA ILE A 155 14.26 -14.79 -7.68
C ILE A 155 15.64 -15.22 -7.16
N ALA A 156 15.89 -15.05 -5.86
CA ALA A 156 17.16 -15.40 -5.24
C ALA A 156 17.39 -16.92 -5.27
N VAL A 157 16.36 -17.69 -4.92
CA VAL A 157 16.44 -19.16 -4.83
C VAL A 157 16.65 -19.80 -6.20
N THR A 158 16.07 -19.25 -7.27
CA THR A 158 16.17 -19.85 -8.61
C THR A 158 17.37 -19.36 -9.41
N LEU A 159 17.76 -18.08 -9.29
CA LEU A 159 18.72 -17.47 -10.21
C LEU A 159 20.11 -17.20 -9.62
N LEU A 160 20.26 -17.16 -8.29
CA LEU A 160 21.51 -16.77 -7.66
C LEU A 160 22.28 -17.96 -7.08
N ALA A 161 23.61 -17.84 -7.06
CA ALA A 161 24.44 -18.78 -6.32
C ALA A 161 24.08 -18.73 -4.82
N PRO A 162 24.19 -19.86 -4.08
CA PRO A 162 23.66 -19.96 -2.71
C PRO A 162 24.09 -18.85 -1.74
N ARG A 163 25.34 -18.40 -1.81
CA ARG A 163 25.86 -17.32 -0.96
C ARG A 163 25.25 -15.96 -1.30
N GLN A 164 25.06 -15.66 -2.58
CA GLN A 164 24.42 -14.43 -3.03
C GLN A 164 22.93 -14.45 -2.70
N ALA A 165 22.26 -15.59 -2.91
CA ALA A 165 20.87 -15.78 -2.52
C ALA A 165 20.67 -15.52 -1.02
N LEU A 166 21.48 -16.16 -0.18
CA LEU A 166 21.42 -15.96 1.28
C LEU A 166 21.64 -14.49 1.68
N THR A 167 22.63 -13.83 1.09
CA THR A 167 22.94 -12.43 1.42
C THR A 167 21.78 -11.50 1.02
N LEU A 168 21.23 -11.67 -0.19
CA LEU A 168 20.07 -10.91 -0.65
C LEU A 168 18.87 -11.14 0.26
N LEU A 169 18.58 -12.38 0.65
CA LEU A 169 17.45 -12.71 1.49
C LEU A 169 17.59 -12.17 2.92
N LEU A 170 18.79 -12.20 3.50
CA LEU A 170 19.04 -11.59 4.81
C LEU A 170 18.81 -10.08 4.78
N ILE A 171 19.28 -9.39 3.74
CA ILE A 171 19.05 -7.95 3.57
C ILE A 171 17.55 -7.68 3.39
N ALA A 172 16.90 -8.43 2.51
CA ALA A 172 15.50 -8.26 2.17
C ALA A 172 14.57 -8.50 3.37
N TRP A 173 14.67 -9.67 4.01
CA TRP A 173 13.83 -10.03 5.14
C TRP A 173 14.20 -9.30 6.42
N GLY A 174 15.49 -9.00 6.64
CA GLY A 174 15.93 -8.14 7.74
C GLY A 174 15.38 -6.72 7.60
N GLY A 175 15.51 -6.12 6.41
CA GLY A 175 14.92 -4.83 6.08
C GLY A 175 13.39 -4.85 6.18
N ALA A 176 12.74 -5.92 5.75
CA ALA A 176 11.30 -6.06 5.86
C ALA A 176 10.83 -6.16 7.31
N LEU A 177 11.53 -6.93 8.15
CA LEU A 177 11.23 -7.03 9.58
C LEU A 177 11.36 -5.67 10.27
N VAL A 178 12.48 -4.96 10.03
CA VAL A 178 12.68 -3.61 10.57
C VAL A 178 11.58 -2.66 10.08
N GLY A 179 11.23 -2.71 8.80
CA GLY A 179 10.19 -1.89 8.22
C GLY A 179 8.78 -2.18 8.76
N VAL A 180 8.43 -3.46 8.95
CA VAL A 180 7.17 -3.88 9.57
C VAL A 180 7.12 -3.42 11.02
N CYS A 181 8.16 -3.65 11.82
CA CYS A 181 8.24 -3.17 13.20
C CYS A 181 8.13 -1.65 13.26
N PHE A 182 8.84 -0.93 12.39
CA PHE A 182 8.73 0.52 12.29
C PHE A 182 7.28 0.95 12.04
N ARG A 183 6.56 0.33 11.10
CA ARG A 183 5.18 0.71 10.79
C ARG A 183 4.16 0.25 11.82
N LEU A 184 4.43 -0.85 12.52
CA LEU A 184 3.57 -1.39 13.56
C LEU A 184 3.81 -0.75 14.92
N PHE A 185 4.96 -0.15 15.22
CA PHE A 185 5.19 0.51 16.52
C PHE A 185 5.18 2.04 16.44
N TRP A 186 5.53 2.61 15.29
CA TRP A 186 5.48 4.06 15.08
C TRP A 186 4.29 4.45 14.20
N THR A 187 3.15 4.67 14.84
CA THR A 187 1.87 5.06 14.20
C THR A 187 1.96 6.38 13.46
N ALA A 188 2.62 7.38 14.06
CA ALA A 188 2.76 8.73 13.52
C ALA A 188 3.94 8.91 12.55
N ALA A 189 4.60 7.83 12.10
CA ALA A 189 5.77 7.94 11.24
C ALA A 189 5.43 8.66 9.92
N PRO A 190 6.11 9.76 9.58
CA PRO A 190 5.78 10.54 8.39
C PRO A 190 6.19 9.79 7.12
N ARG A 191 5.40 9.98 6.05
CA ARG A 191 5.58 9.34 4.74
C ARG A 191 6.93 9.52 4.08
N TRP A 192 7.62 10.64 4.35
CA TRP A 192 8.95 10.89 3.81
C TRP A 192 10.02 9.95 4.39
N ILE A 193 9.73 9.22 5.48
CA ILE A 193 10.64 8.20 6.01
C ILE A 193 10.37 6.85 5.35
N TYR A 194 9.12 6.37 5.39
CA TYR A 194 8.83 5.01 4.95
C TYR A 194 8.79 4.86 3.42
N VAL A 195 8.43 5.90 2.65
CA VAL A 195 8.43 5.80 1.18
C VAL A 195 9.85 5.60 0.62
N PRO A 196 10.86 6.39 1.01
CA PRO A 196 12.25 6.10 0.63
C PRO A 196 12.74 4.76 1.14
N ALA A 197 12.30 4.30 2.32
CA ALA A 197 12.66 2.97 2.82
C ALA A 197 12.15 1.84 1.92
N TYR A 198 10.90 1.92 1.42
CA TYR A 198 10.37 0.98 0.44
C TYR A 198 11.21 0.97 -0.85
N ILE A 199 11.52 2.17 -1.37
CA ILE A 199 12.31 2.32 -2.59
C ILE A 199 13.71 1.74 -2.38
N ALA A 200 14.41 2.13 -1.31
CA ALA A 200 15.75 1.65 -1.01
C ALA A 200 15.81 0.11 -0.90
N LEU A 201 14.86 -0.49 -0.17
CA LEU A 201 14.78 -1.95 -0.04
C LEU A 201 14.46 -2.61 -1.39
N GLY A 202 13.53 -2.06 -2.17
CA GLY A 202 13.12 -2.59 -3.47
C GLY A 202 14.19 -2.50 -4.57
N TRP A 203 15.18 -1.62 -4.41
CA TRP A 203 16.28 -1.44 -5.37
C TRP A 203 17.54 -2.25 -5.03
N VAL A 204 17.54 -3.04 -3.94
CA VAL A 204 18.68 -3.91 -3.56
C VAL A 204 19.09 -4.86 -4.69
N ALA A 205 18.15 -5.34 -5.51
CA ALA A 205 18.45 -6.19 -6.67
C ALA A 205 19.41 -5.57 -7.69
N VAL A 206 19.59 -4.24 -7.74
CA VAL A 206 20.56 -3.62 -8.65
C VAL A 206 21.97 -4.12 -8.43
N PHE A 207 22.36 -4.37 -7.17
CA PHE A 207 23.68 -4.91 -6.84
C PHE A 207 23.88 -6.36 -7.30
N TYR A 208 22.81 -7.05 -7.68
CA TYR A 208 22.81 -8.43 -8.15
C TYR A 208 22.54 -8.55 -9.65
N MET A 209 22.37 -7.45 -10.39
CA MET A 209 22.00 -7.47 -11.81
C MET A 209 22.90 -8.32 -12.69
N PRO A 210 24.25 -8.32 -12.55
CA PRO A 210 25.10 -9.22 -13.33
C PRO A 210 24.81 -10.70 -13.08
N ALA A 211 24.55 -11.07 -11.81
CA ALA A 211 24.23 -12.45 -11.44
C ALA A 211 22.81 -12.84 -11.88
N LEU A 212 21.85 -11.93 -11.75
CA LEU A 212 20.48 -12.13 -12.24
C LEU A 212 20.43 -12.27 -13.75
N HIS A 213 21.24 -11.49 -14.48
CA HIS A 213 21.43 -11.64 -15.92
C HIS A 213 22.05 -13.00 -16.27
N ALA A 214 23.07 -13.44 -15.52
CA ALA A 214 23.70 -14.73 -15.75
C ALA A 214 22.75 -15.91 -15.52
N GLY A 215 21.86 -15.82 -14.53
CA GLY A 215 20.88 -16.87 -14.21
C GLY A 215 19.62 -16.85 -15.07
N GLY A 216 19.07 -15.67 -15.37
CA GLY A 216 17.75 -15.52 -16.02
C GLY A 216 17.75 -14.76 -17.35
N GLY A 217 18.91 -14.31 -17.82
CA GLY A 217 19.07 -13.56 -19.06
C GLY A 217 18.46 -12.16 -19.05
N TRP A 218 18.52 -11.50 -20.21
CA TRP A 218 17.94 -10.17 -20.41
C TRP A 218 16.44 -10.04 -20.14
N PRO A 219 15.58 -11.04 -20.42
CA PRO A 219 14.15 -10.94 -20.11
C PRO A 219 13.89 -10.66 -18.63
N VAL A 220 14.54 -11.40 -17.73
CA VAL A 220 14.42 -11.20 -16.28
C VAL A 220 14.90 -9.80 -15.90
N VAL A 221 16.07 -9.37 -16.38
CA VAL A 221 16.62 -8.04 -16.07
C VAL A 221 15.64 -6.93 -16.46
N TRP A 222 15.11 -6.95 -17.67
CA TRP A 222 14.18 -5.91 -18.13
C TRP A 222 12.88 -5.91 -17.36
N LEU A 223 12.32 -7.08 -17.04
CA LEU A 223 11.12 -7.19 -16.21
C LEU A 223 11.37 -6.61 -14.80
N LEU A 224 12.53 -6.88 -14.19
CA LEU A 224 12.87 -6.32 -12.88
C LEU A 224 13.05 -4.80 -12.93
N VAL A 225 13.73 -4.29 -13.95
CA VAL A 225 13.96 -2.84 -14.13
C VAL A 225 12.65 -2.11 -14.39
N ILE A 226 11.85 -2.57 -15.36
CA ILE A 226 10.55 -1.95 -15.69
C ILE A 226 9.63 -2.01 -14.48
N GLY A 227 9.58 -3.16 -13.79
CA GLY A 227 8.78 -3.32 -12.58
C GLY A 227 9.23 -2.38 -11.45
N GLY A 228 10.53 -2.27 -11.21
CA GLY A 228 11.11 -1.36 -10.20
C GLY A 228 10.83 0.12 -10.51
N LEU A 229 10.90 0.51 -11.78
CA LEU A 229 10.52 1.84 -12.24
C LEU A 229 9.02 2.11 -12.06
N ALA A 230 8.14 1.15 -12.37
CA ALA A 230 6.70 1.29 -12.17
C ALA A 230 6.33 1.47 -10.69
N TYR A 231 6.94 0.68 -9.79
CA TYR A 231 6.80 0.85 -8.35
C TYR A 231 7.27 2.23 -7.88
N THR A 232 8.45 2.65 -8.35
CA THR A 232 9.04 3.95 -7.98
C THR A 232 8.17 5.10 -8.46
N ALA A 233 7.70 5.07 -9.71
CA ALA A 233 6.81 6.09 -10.25
C ALA A 233 5.50 6.16 -9.45
N GLY A 234 4.88 5.01 -9.15
CA GLY A 234 3.69 4.95 -8.29
C GLY A 234 3.95 5.56 -6.90
N ALA A 235 5.05 5.20 -6.26
CA ALA A 235 5.44 5.69 -4.93
C ALA A 235 5.70 7.21 -4.92
N VAL A 236 6.30 7.75 -5.99
CA VAL A 236 6.49 9.20 -6.17
C VAL A 236 5.15 9.92 -6.30
N MET A 237 4.23 9.43 -7.14
CA MET A 237 2.89 10.05 -7.28
C MET A 237 2.11 9.99 -5.96
N TYR A 238 2.25 8.90 -5.20
CA TYR A 238 1.72 8.78 -3.85
C TYR A 238 2.30 9.83 -2.90
N ALA A 239 3.63 9.97 -2.89
CA ALA A 239 4.32 10.94 -2.04
C ALA A 239 3.93 12.39 -2.39
N LEU A 240 3.76 12.70 -3.67
CA LEU A 240 3.38 14.03 -4.16
C LEU A 240 1.89 14.36 -3.99
N LYS A 241 1.04 13.35 -3.73
CA LYS A 241 -0.43 13.49 -3.69
C LYS A 241 -1.04 14.06 -4.98
N ARG A 242 -0.36 13.87 -6.11
CA ARG A 242 -0.74 14.36 -7.44
C ARG A 242 -0.18 13.40 -8.52
N PRO A 243 -0.77 13.37 -9.73
CA PRO A 243 -1.96 14.10 -10.16
C PRO A 243 -3.26 13.48 -9.63
N ASN A 244 -4.38 14.21 -9.76
CA ASN A 244 -5.74 13.69 -9.53
C ASN A 244 -6.56 13.80 -10.82
N PRO A 245 -6.39 12.86 -11.78
CA PRO A 245 -7.07 12.91 -13.07
C PRO A 245 -8.59 13.05 -12.95
N SER A 246 -9.19 12.38 -11.97
CA SER A 246 -10.59 12.53 -11.62
C SER A 246 -10.76 12.40 -10.10
N PRO A 247 -11.00 13.50 -9.35
CA PRO A 247 -11.15 13.45 -7.90
C PRO A 247 -12.20 12.43 -7.44
N ALA A 248 -13.32 12.30 -8.17
CA ALA A 248 -14.40 11.38 -7.85
C ALA A 248 -14.12 9.91 -8.21
N TRP A 249 -13.24 9.63 -9.18
CA TRP A 249 -13.08 8.27 -9.73
C TRP A 249 -11.68 7.71 -9.57
N PHE A 250 -10.66 8.49 -9.90
CA PHE A 250 -9.28 8.04 -10.05
C PHE A 250 -8.30 9.17 -9.72
N GLY A 251 -7.70 9.11 -8.53
CA GLY A 251 -6.72 10.06 -8.04
C GLY A 251 -5.32 9.46 -7.90
N PHE A 252 -4.44 10.17 -7.19
CA PHE A 252 -3.03 9.78 -7.02
C PHE A 252 -2.85 8.42 -6.33
N HIS A 253 -3.76 8.02 -5.45
CA HIS A 253 -3.71 6.70 -4.81
C HIS A 253 -4.05 5.59 -5.79
N GLU A 254 -5.01 5.80 -6.69
CA GLU A 254 -5.33 4.83 -7.73
C GLU A 254 -4.17 4.69 -8.73
N ILE A 255 -3.44 5.79 -9.02
CA ILE A 255 -2.19 5.75 -9.77
C ILE A 255 -1.13 4.92 -9.04
N PHE A 256 -1.00 5.09 -7.71
CA PHE A 256 -0.11 4.27 -6.90
C PHE A 256 -0.46 2.79 -6.96
N HIS A 257 -1.74 2.42 -6.83
CA HIS A 257 -2.19 1.04 -6.99
C HIS A 257 -1.93 0.50 -8.40
N ALA A 258 -2.12 1.32 -9.44
CA ALA A 258 -1.80 0.93 -10.81
C ALA A 258 -0.30 0.66 -10.98
N GLY A 259 0.56 1.55 -10.49
CA GLY A 259 2.02 1.35 -10.50
C GLY A 259 2.44 0.10 -9.72
N THR A 260 1.80 -0.14 -8.57
CA THR A 260 1.99 -1.35 -7.75
C THR A 260 1.61 -2.62 -8.53
N LEU A 261 0.49 -2.60 -9.23
CA LEU A 261 0.01 -3.75 -10.01
C LEU A 261 0.86 -4.02 -11.26
N ILE A 262 1.28 -2.96 -11.97
CA ILE A 262 2.21 -3.07 -13.11
C ILE A 262 3.55 -3.60 -12.63
N GLY A 263 4.10 -3.02 -11.56
CA GLY A 263 5.34 -3.48 -10.95
C GLY A 263 5.29 -4.95 -10.55
N PHE A 264 4.22 -5.33 -9.86
CA PHE A 264 3.97 -6.71 -9.46
C PHE A 264 3.85 -7.64 -10.67
N GLY A 265 3.12 -7.25 -11.71
CA GLY A 265 2.97 -8.05 -12.93
C GLY A 265 4.30 -8.31 -13.63
N CYS A 266 5.17 -7.30 -13.72
CA CYS A 266 6.53 -7.46 -14.25
C CYS A 266 7.37 -8.40 -13.39
N HIS A 267 7.35 -8.24 -12.07
CA HIS A 267 8.12 -9.09 -11.16
C HIS A 267 7.58 -10.52 -11.10
N PHE A 268 6.26 -10.71 -11.14
CA PHE A 268 5.62 -12.01 -11.28
C PHE A 268 6.06 -12.70 -12.57
N ALA A 269 6.07 -11.98 -13.70
CA ALA A 269 6.55 -12.52 -14.97
C ALA A 269 8.05 -12.88 -14.90
N ALA A 270 8.87 -12.09 -14.21
CA ALA A 270 10.28 -12.41 -14.01
C ALA A 270 10.45 -13.70 -13.19
N VAL A 271 9.63 -13.88 -12.14
CA VAL A 271 9.60 -15.12 -11.37
C VAL A 271 9.13 -16.29 -12.22
N ALA A 272 8.10 -16.11 -13.05
CA ALA A 272 7.62 -17.16 -13.94
C ALA A 272 8.69 -17.61 -14.93
N VAL A 273 9.41 -16.66 -15.57
CA VAL A 273 10.56 -16.96 -16.46
C VAL A 273 11.70 -17.65 -15.71
N ALA A 274 11.88 -17.35 -14.42
CA ALA A 274 12.94 -17.94 -13.62
C ALA A 274 12.60 -19.35 -13.08
N VAL A 275 11.33 -19.75 -13.11
CA VAL A 275 10.83 -21.02 -12.56
C VAL A 275 10.50 -22.03 -13.66
N LEU A 276 10.11 -21.55 -14.84
CA LEU A 276 9.78 -22.33 -16.04
C LEU A 276 11.02 -22.54 -16.92
#